data_AF-A0A6P5ZUQ6-F1
#
_entry.id   AF-A0A6P5ZUQ6-F1
#
_cell.length_a   1.000
_cell.length_b   1.000
_cell.length_c   1.000
_cell.angle_alpha   90.00
_cell.angle_beta   90.00
_cell.angle_gamma   90.00
#
_symmetry.space_group_name_H-M   'P 1'
#
loop_
_entity.id
_entity.type
_entity.pdbx_description
1 polymer ?
#
loop_
_entity_poly.entity_id
_entity_poly.type
_entity_poly.pdbx_seq_one_letter_code
_entity_poly.pdbx_strand_id
1 'polypeptide(L)'
;MGKVVLGVAVGVAVAACAVAALVVGKRVRSRRKWKRAVGVLKELEENCETTVGRLRQVVDAMAVEMHAGLASEGGSKLKMLLTFVDNLPSGSEKGTFYALDLGDTNFRVLRVELGGQRSSLHPDVERFVS
;
A
#
# COMPACT_ATOMS: atom_id res chain seq x y z
N MET A 1 -35.72 -63.79 -6.95
CA MET A 1 -35.02 -62.65 -7.57
C MET A 1 -35.35 -61.29 -6.92
N GLY A 2 -36.58 -61.00 -6.50
CA GLY A 2 -36.96 -59.68 -5.96
C GLY A 2 -36.22 -59.20 -4.70
N LYS A 3 -35.76 -60.10 -3.82
CA LYS A 3 -35.04 -59.72 -2.58
C LYS A 3 -33.63 -59.15 -2.85
N VAL A 4 -32.97 -59.60 -3.91
CA VAL A 4 -31.60 -59.16 -4.26
C VAL A 4 -31.64 -57.78 -4.90
N VAL A 5 -32.62 -57.52 -5.76
CA VAL A 5 -32.85 -56.21 -6.40
C VAL A 5 -33.17 -55.13 -5.36
N LEU A 6 -33.97 -55.47 -4.34
CA LEU A 6 -34.29 -54.55 -3.24
C LEU A 6 -33.04 -54.19 -2.40
N GLY A 7 -32.20 -55.18 -2.08
CA GLY A 7 -30.96 -54.94 -1.32
C GLY A 7 -29.97 -54.02 -2.05
N VAL A 8 -29.82 -54.18 -3.37
CA VAL A 8 -28.97 -53.31 -4.20
C VAL A 8 -29.54 -51.89 -4.28
N ALA A 9 -30.84 -51.73 -4.49
CA ALA A 9 -31.48 -50.42 -4.56
C ALA A 9 -31.35 -49.63 -3.24
N VAL A 10 -31.52 -50.30 -2.09
CA VAL A 10 -31.33 -49.70 -0.77
C VAL A 10 -29.88 -49.28 -0.54
N GLY A 11 -28.91 -50.11 -0.92
CA GLY A 11 -27.48 -49.78 -0.80
C GLY A 11 -27.07 -48.55 -1.62
N VAL A 12 -27.55 -48.44 -2.86
CA VAL A 12 -27.28 -47.29 -3.74
C VAL A 12 -27.92 -46.01 -3.20
N ALA A 13 -29.15 -46.09 -2.70
CA ALA A 13 -29.84 -44.94 -2.10
C ALA A 13 -29.09 -44.41 -0.86
N VAL A 14 -28.62 -45.30 0.01
CA VAL A 14 -27.83 -44.90 1.20
C VAL A 14 -26.51 -44.23 0.81
N ALA A 15 -25.80 -44.79 -0.17
CA ALA A 15 -24.56 -44.20 -0.67
C ALA A 15 -24.78 -42.81 -1.29
N ALA A 16 -25.83 -42.64 -2.09
CA ALA A 16 -26.19 -41.36 -2.69
C ALA A 16 -26.55 -40.31 -1.63
N CYS A 17 -27.32 -40.68 -0.61
CA CYS A 17 -27.65 -39.80 0.52
C CYS A 17 -26.40 -39.38 1.31
N ALA A 18 -25.46 -40.30 1.57
CA ALA A 18 -24.21 -40.00 2.25
C ALA A 18 -23.33 -39.01 1.46
N VAL A 19 -23.20 -39.21 0.14
CA VAL A 19 -22.47 -38.29 -0.74
C VAL A 19 -23.14 -36.92 -0.77
N ALA A 20 -24.47 -36.87 -0.88
CA ALA A 20 -25.22 -35.62 -0.84
C ALA A 20 -25.00 -34.87 0.48
N ALA A 21 -25.05 -35.56 1.63
CA ALA A 21 -24.79 -34.97 2.94
C ALA A 21 -23.37 -34.41 3.05
N LEU A 22 -22.36 -35.12 2.54
CA LEU A 22 -20.97 -34.65 2.52
C LEU A 22 -20.79 -33.41 1.63
N VAL A 23 -21.39 -33.40 0.43
CA VAL A 23 -21.35 -32.25 -0.50
C VAL A 23 -22.06 -31.04 0.11
N VAL A 24 -23.23 -31.23 0.71
CA VAL A 24 -23.96 -30.19 1.43
C VAL A 24 -23.13 -29.67 2.62
N GLY A 25 -22.54 -30.56 3.43
CA GLY A 25 -21.67 -30.18 4.54
C GLY A 25 -20.45 -29.36 4.11
N LYS A 26 -19.76 -29.78 3.04
CA LYS A 26 -18.64 -29.02 2.43
C LYS A 26 -19.11 -27.66 1.93
N ARG A 27 -20.26 -27.60 1.25
CA ARG A 27 -20.85 -26.34 0.74
C ARG A 27 -21.25 -25.40 1.88
N VAL A 28 -21.85 -25.91 2.95
CA VAL A 28 -22.22 -25.12 4.15
C VAL A 28 -20.97 -24.60 4.86
N ARG A 29 -19.92 -25.42 5.03
CA ARG A 29 -18.66 -24.99 5.63
C ARG A 29 -17.96 -23.92 4.78
N SER A 30 -17.94 -24.09 3.46
CA SER A 30 -17.42 -23.08 2.53
C SER A 30 -18.20 -21.76 2.62
N ARG A 31 -19.54 -21.83 2.60
CA ARG A 31 -20.41 -20.65 2.79
C ARG A 31 -20.16 -19.94 4.13
N ARG A 32 -19.98 -20.69 5.23
CA ARG A 32 -19.65 -20.11 6.55
C ARG A 32 -18.30 -19.39 6.54
N LYS A 33 -17.28 -19.97 5.91
CA LYS A 33 -15.96 -19.32 5.74
C LYS A 33 -16.07 -18.04 4.92
N TRP A 34 -16.80 -18.08 3.79
CA TRP A 34 -17.05 -16.90 2.96
C TRP A 34 -17.80 -15.81 3.72
N LYS A 35 -18.83 -16.15 4.49
CA LYS A 35 -19.53 -15.18 5.33
C LYS A 35 -18.60 -14.48 6.33
N ARG A 36 -17.67 -15.23 6.95
CA ARG A 36 -16.66 -14.64 7.84
C ARG A 36 -15.71 -13.72 7.08
N ALA A 37 -15.20 -14.15 5.93
CA ALA A 37 -14.29 -13.35 5.11
C ALA A 37 -14.94 -12.05 4.64
N VAL A 38 -16.21 -12.11 4.20
CA VAL A 38 -16.99 -10.91 3.83
C VAL A 38 -17.22 -10.00 5.03
N GLY A 39 -17.45 -10.57 6.22
CA GLY A 39 -17.55 -9.79 7.45
C GLY A 39 -16.27 -8.99 7.75
N VAL A 40 -15.11 -9.65 7.67
CA VAL A 40 -13.80 -8.99 7.85
C VAL A 40 -13.56 -7.92 6.80
N LEU A 41 -13.91 -8.18 5.53
CA LEU A 41 -13.73 -7.20 4.46
C LEU A 41 -14.60 -5.96 4.68
N LYS A 42 -15.84 -6.13 5.16
CA LYS A 42 -16.73 -5.01 5.47
C LYS A 42 -16.20 -4.15 6.61
N GLU A 43 -15.70 -4.78 7.67
CA GLU A 43 -15.07 -4.08 8.78
C GLU A 43 -13.81 -3.31 8.32
N LEU A 44 -13.00 -3.92 7.46
CA LEU A 44 -11.84 -3.25 6.87
C LEU A 44 -12.25 -2.04 6.02
N GLU A 45 -13.26 -2.19 5.16
CA GLU A 45 -13.80 -1.12 4.32
C GLU A 45 -14.27 0.06 5.18
N GLU A 46 -15.05 -0.20 6.22
CA GLU A 46 -15.55 0.82 7.14
C GLU A 46 -14.41 1.51 7.92
N ASN A 47 -13.46 0.73 8.46
CA ASN A 47 -12.35 1.27 9.24
C ASN A 47 -11.34 2.08 8.40
N CYS A 48 -11.16 1.68 7.15
CA CYS A 48 -10.29 2.36 6.18
C CYS A 48 -11.00 3.45 5.38
N GLU A 49 -12.29 3.71 5.62
CA GLU A 49 -13.01 4.78 4.95
C GLU A 49 -12.37 6.14 5.25
N THR A 50 -12.08 6.88 4.18
CA THR A 50 -11.42 8.19 4.22
C THR A 50 -12.34 9.27 3.66
N THR A 51 -13.46 9.51 4.35
CA THR A 51 -14.38 10.58 3.98
C THR A 51 -13.70 11.95 3.98
N VAL A 52 -14.22 12.89 3.18
CA VAL A 52 -13.68 14.26 3.10
C VAL A 52 -13.59 14.93 4.48
N GLY A 53 -14.59 14.71 5.35
CA GLY A 53 -14.57 15.23 6.72
C GLY A 53 -13.42 14.67 7.56
N ARG A 54 -13.16 13.37 7.45
CA ARG A 54 -12.03 12.72 8.14
C ARG A 54 -10.69 13.19 7.59
N LEU A 55 -10.56 13.33 6.27
CA LEU A 55 -9.34 13.87 5.65
C LEU A 55 -9.07 15.31 6.10
N ARG A 56 -10.11 16.13 6.25
CA ARG A 56 -9.96 17.50 6.79
C ARG A 56 -9.43 17.50 8.21
N GLN A 57 -9.95 16.62 9.08
CA GLN A 57 -9.43 16.45 10.44
C GLN A 57 -7.95 16.03 10.44
N VAL A 58 -7.54 15.16 9.52
CA VAL A 58 -6.13 14.75 9.37
C VAL A 58 -5.26 15.94 8.95
N VAL A 59 -5.71 16.75 7.99
CA VAL A 59 -4.99 17.97 7.56
C VAL A 59 -4.86 18.96 8.71
N ASP A 60 -5.94 19.21 9.45
CA ASP A 60 -5.93 20.14 10.58
C ASP A 60 -4.98 19.66 11.69
N ALA A 61 -5.01 18.36 12.03
CA ALA A 61 -4.08 17.76 13.00
C ALA A 61 -2.62 17.85 12.53
N MET A 62 -2.36 17.65 11.23
CA MET A 62 -1.03 17.76 10.67
C MET A 62 -0.49 19.20 10.77
N ALA A 63 -1.33 20.20 10.49
CA ALA A 63 -0.95 21.60 10.62
C ALA A 63 -0.61 21.96 12.08
N VAL A 64 -1.38 21.46 13.06
CA VAL A 64 -1.10 21.62 14.48
C VAL A 64 0.26 21.01 14.85
N GLU A 65 0.54 19.77 14.43
CA GLU A 65 1.82 19.11 14.70
C GLU A 65 2.99 19.82 14.02
N MET A 66 2.80 20.40 12.82
CA MET A 66 3.83 21.20 12.16
C MET A 66 4.16 22.46 12.96
N HIS A 67 3.15 23.19 13.43
CA HIS A 67 3.36 24.37 14.26
C HIS A 67 4.06 24.02 15.58
N ALA A 68 3.67 22.94 16.23
CA ALA A 68 4.31 22.48 17.46
C ALA A 68 5.78 22.06 17.23
N GLY A 69 6.08 21.40 16.11
CA GLY A 69 7.45 21.02 15.74
C GLY A 69 8.35 22.21 15.41
N LEU A 70 7.79 23.27 14.81
CA LEU A 70 8.52 24.53 14.53
C LEU A 70 8.73 25.40 15.78
N ALA A 71 7.85 25.30 16.78
CA ALA A 71 7.93 26.13 17.98
C ALA A 71 9.07 25.68 18.92
N SER A 72 9.39 24.39 18.95
CA SER A 72 10.46 23.84 19.80
C SER A 72 10.90 22.46 19.32
N GLU A 73 12.20 22.16 19.46
CA GLU A 73 12.74 20.82 19.25
C GLU A 73 12.03 19.78 20.13
N GLY A 74 11.52 18.72 19.49
CA GLY A 74 10.71 17.69 20.16
C GLY A 74 9.29 18.12 20.56
N GLY A 75 8.83 19.30 20.12
CA GLY A 75 7.49 19.82 20.42
C GLY A 75 6.33 19.03 19.79
N SER A 76 6.62 18.19 18.79
CA SER A 76 5.63 17.31 18.16
C SER A 76 6.29 16.05 17.61
N LYS A 77 5.49 15.11 17.09
CA LYS A 77 6.03 13.92 16.39
C LYS A 77 6.64 14.28 15.04
N LEU A 78 6.26 15.40 14.47
CA LEU A 78 6.90 15.99 13.29
C LEU A 78 8.12 16.80 13.73
N LYS A 79 9.32 16.31 13.38
CA LYS A 79 10.59 16.91 13.83
C LYS A 79 10.87 18.31 13.28
N MET A 80 10.29 18.66 12.13
CA MET A 80 10.46 19.98 11.48
C MET A 80 11.93 20.45 11.42
N LEU A 81 12.84 19.54 11.03
CA LEU A 81 14.29 19.80 11.03
C LEU A 81 14.67 20.93 10.06
N LEU A 82 15.60 21.79 10.49
CA LEU A 82 16.23 22.79 9.62
C LEU A 82 17.05 22.11 8.53
N THR A 83 16.79 22.46 7.27
CA THR A 83 17.51 21.94 6.10
C THR A 83 18.78 22.73 5.78
N PHE A 84 18.94 23.93 6.36
CA PHE A 84 19.97 24.91 6.00
C PHE A 84 19.95 25.33 4.52
N VAL A 85 18.79 25.16 3.85
CA VAL A 85 18.57 25.59 2.47
C VAL A 85 17.68 26.84 2.50
N ASP A 86 18.31 28.01 2.52
CA ASP A 86 17.60 29.29 2.56
C ASP A 86 17.19 29.79 1.17
N ASN A 87 17.89 29.33 0.12
CA ASN A 87 17.64 29.72 -1.27
C ASN A 87 17.44 28.48 -2.14
N LEU A 88 16.31 28.42 -2.84
CA LEU A 88 16.05 27.37 -3.83
C LEU A 88 16.71 27.71 -5.18
N PRO A 89 16.99 26.69 -6.03
CA PRO A 89 17.55 26.92 -7.36
C PRO A 89 16.74 27.93 -8.18
N SER A 90 17.46 28.87 -8.78
CA SER A 90 16.94 29.99 -9.56
C SER A 90 16.72 29.64 -11.04
N GLY A 91 17.44 28.64 -11.55
CA GLY A 91 17.56 28.31 -12.97
C GLY A 91 18.65 29.08 -13.72
N SER A 92 19.41 29.93 -13.02
CA SER A 92 20.56 30.69 -13.57
C SER A 92 21.91 30.03 -13.29
N GLU A 93 21.91 28.88 -12.62
CA GLU A 93 23.11 28.11 -12.28
C GLU A 93 23.85 27.67 -13.55
N LYS A 94 25.19 27.72 -13.50
CA LYS A 94 26.06 27.37 -14.61
C LYS A 94 27.22 26.50 -14.15
N GLY A 95 27.62 25.55 -15.00
CA GLY A 95 28.77 24.67 -14.80
C GLY A 95 28.40 23.21 -14.51
N THR A 96 29.43 22.38 -14.28
CA THR A 96 29.29 20.96 -13.95
C THR A 96 29.04 20.76 -12.46
N PHE A 97 27.96 20.03 -12.12
CA PHE A 97 27.64 19.62 -10.75
C PHE A 97 27.56 18.09 -10.68
N TYR A 98 27.87 17.55 -9.51
CA TYR A 98 27.71 16.14 -9.22
C TYR A 98 26.71 15.96 -8.08
N ALA A 99 25.91 14.91 -8.13
CA ALA A 99 25.03 14.52 -7.05
C ALA A 99 25.28 13.05 -6.68
N LEU A 100 25.29 12.78 -5.38
CA LEU A 100 25.32 11.44 -4.82
C LEU A 100 24.01 11.24 -4.07
N ASP A 101 23.26 10.24 -4.50
CA ASP A 101 22.00 9.83 -3.88
C ASP A 101 22.19 8.46 -3.25
N LEU A 102 22.19 8.43 -1.91
CA LEU A 102 22.33 7.24 -1.10
C LEU A 102 20.93 6.76 -0.69
N GLY A 103 20.37 5.83 -1.45
CA GLY A 103 19.18 5.10 -1.04
C GLY A 103 19.53 3.92 -0.14
N ASP A 104 18.52 3.28 0.44
CA ASP A 104 18.73 2.15 1.36
C ASP A 104 19.41 0.95 0.68
N THR A 105 18.95 0.56 -0.51
CA THR A 105 19.42 -0.64 -1.21
C THR A 105 20.47 -0.35 -2.28
N ASN A 106 20.48 0.86 -2.83
CA ASN A 106 21.36 1.24 -3.94
C ASN A 106 21.81 2.68 -3.78
N PHE A 107 22.92 3.05 -4.41
CA PHE A 107 23.32 4.44 -4.58
C PHE A 107 23.36 4.83 -6.05
N ARG A 108 23.27 6.13 -6.32
CA ARG A 108 23.38 6.70 -7.65
C ARG A 108 24.36 7.86 -7.62
N VAL A 109 25.24 7.90 -8.61
CA VAL A 109 26.05 9.09 -8.91
C VAL A 109 25.50 9.71 -10.18
N LEU A 110 25.30 11.03 -10.15
CA LEU A 110 24.84 11.83 -11.28
C LEU A 110 25.86 12.94 -11.54
N ARG A 111 26.10 13.22 -12.81
CA ARG A 111 26.79 14.43 -13.28
C ARG A 111 25.81 15.24 -14.11
N VAL A 112 25.78 16.55 -13.92
CA VAL A 112 24.86 17.45 -14.63
C VAL A 112 25.63 18.70 -15.07
N GLU A 113 25.54 19.04 -16.35
CA GLU A 113 26.04 20.31 -16.89
C GLU A 113 24.89 21.31 -16.98
N LEU A 114 25.01 22.45 -16.28
CA LEU A 114 24.00 23.52 -16.27
C LEU A 114 24.44 24.70 -17.13
N GLY A 115 23.56 25.15 -18.02
CA GLY A 115 23.82 26.24 -18.98
C GLY A 115 23.28 27.62 -18.59
N GLY A 116 22.58 27.75 -17.45
CA GLY A 116 22.00 29.02 -16.98
C GLY A 116 20.80 29.51 -17.78
N GLN A 117 19.99 28.59 -18.32
CA GLN A 117 18.66 28.84 -18.87
C GLN A 117 17.71 27.75 -18.37
N ARG A 118 16.45 28.09 -18.08
CA ARG A 118 15.43 27.21 -17.47
C ARG A 118 15.15 25.88 -18.21
N SER A 119 15.74 25.63 -19.37
CA SER A 119 15.23 24.63 -20.33
C SER A 119 16.28 23.79 -21.05
N SER A 120 17.53 23.71 -20.61
CA SER A 120 18.46 22.71 -21.18
C SER A 120 19.28 22.02 -20.09
N LEU A 121 18.68 21.01 -19.46
CA LEU A 121 19.47 19.88 -18.96
C LEU A 121 20.06 19.22 -20.21
N HIS A 122 21.35 19.40 -20.47
CA HIS A 122 22.03 18.55 -21.45
C HIS A 122 22.05 17.14 -20.83
N PRO A 123 21.46 16.11 -21.48
CA PRO A 123 21.25 14.81 -20.87
C PRO A 123 22.54 13.98 -20.87
N ASP A 124 23.61 14.51 -20.28
CA ASP A 124 24.79 13.70 -19.91
C ASP A 124 24.64 13.26 -18.46
N VAL A 125 23.46 12.70 -18.13
CA VAL A 125 23.23 12.02 -16.86
C VAL A 125 23.89 10.64 -16.97
N GLU A 126 25.19 10.60 -16.75
CA GLU A 126 25.90 9.33 -16.56
C GLU A 126 25.42 8.72 -15.25
N ARG A 127 24.53 7.72 -15.37
CA ARG A 127 23.98 7.01 -14.23
C ARG A 127 24.87 5.82 -13.92
N PHE A 128 25.71 5.97 -12.90
CA PHE A 128 26.44 4.84 -12.33
C PHE A 128 25.53 4.18 -11.29
N VAL A 129 25.08 2.96 -11.58
CA VAL A 129 24.36 2.10 -10.63
C VAL A 129 25.27 0.92 -10.34
N SER A 130 25.55 0.64 -9.06
CA SER A 130 26.11 -0.64 -8.62
C SER A 130 25.05 -1.45 -7.91
#